data_AF-A0A7K2JPQ0-F1
#
_entry.id   AF-A0A7K2JPQ0-F1
#
_cell.length_a   1.000
_cell.length_b   1.000
_cell.length_c   1.000
_cell.angle_alpha   90.00
_cell.angle_beta   90.00
_cell.angle_gamma   90.00
#
_symmetry.space_group_name_H-M   'P 1'
#
loop_
_entity.id
_entity.type
_entity.pdbx_description
1 polymer ?
#
loop_
_entity_poly.entity_id
_entity_poly.type
_entity_poly.pdbx_seq_one_letter_code
_entity_poly.pdbx_strand_id
1 'polypeptide(L)'
;MVDRGASALSPPDDWPAHPDPILALNRMGSFDWDLDSGLFHMDAQAHEVFDLRPDEYDGRPESLAVRVPASEGHRLDTLVSQAMKDGSENYGTYLRVRRRDGTLRWVRTQGYIRRDETGRPRRIIGIVRDATQELGDIEARREQAALDEARRQQTNVVQLTTAALAHARTVDDVIDALKDTQGLTHLGATSVVMGLVEGDRILLVAEGPDGSFVHGTRVTGVDEAYPMSEAVRTLSPRFIESPQEFAERYPILWPHLAGLHVTAAAYLPLIAQAQPIGGLGLLY
;
A
#
# COMPACT_ATOMS: atom_id res chain seq x y z
N MET A 1 -7.47 44.05 52.86
CA MET A 1 -8.02 43.12 51.85
C MET A 1 -7.56 43.66 50.51
N VAL A 2 -6.50 43.08 49.94
CA VAL A 2 -5.80 43.60 48.77
C VAL A 2 -6.51 43.08 47.51
N ASP A 3 -7.10 44.01 46.77
CA ASP A 3 -7.66 43.78 45.45
C ASP A 3 -6.50 43.66 44.44
N ARG A 4 -6.29 42.45 43.91
CA ARG A 4 -5.33 42.20 42.83
C ARG A 4 -6.02 42.56 41.52
N GLY A 5 -5.82 43.79 41.07
CA GLY A 5 -6.12 44.19 39.70
C GLY A 5 -5.39 43.29 38.72
N ALA A 6 -6.14 42.44 38.01
CA ALA A 6 -5.65 41.74 36.84
C ALA A 6 -5.35 42.80 35.77
N SER A 7 -4.08 43.18 35.65
CA SER A 7 -3.63 44.03 34.56
C SER A 7 -3.75 43.22 33.27
N ALA A 8 -4.77 43.52 32.47
CA ALA A 8 -4.86 43.01 31.11
C ALA A 8 -3.61 43.47 30.35
N LEU A 9 -2.74 42.52 29.98
CA LEU A 9 -1.57 42.78 29.16
C LEU A 9 -2.06 43.30 27.80
N SER A 10 -1.60 44.47 27.40
CA SER A 10 -1.84 44.99 26.04
C SER A 10 -1.13 44.08 25.03
N PRO A 11 -1.76 43.76 23.89
CA PRO A 11 -1.13 42.96 22.84
C PRO A 11 0.14 43.66 22.30
N PRO A 12 1.13 42.90 21.80
CA PRO A 12 2.35 43.45 21.20
C PRO A 12 2.07 44.42 20.03
N ASP A 13 2.97 45.38 19.79
CA ASP A 13 2.82 46.39 18.73
C ASP A 13 2.76 45.80 17.30
N ASP A 14 3.27 44.58 17.11
CA ASP A 14 3.28 43.85 15.83
C ASP A 14 2.16 42.78 15.73
N TRP A 15 1.10 42.89 16.55
CA TRP A 15 -0.03 41.96 16.58
C TRP A 15 -1.32 42.56 15.97
N PRO A 16 -2.07 41.81 15.14
CA PRO A 16 -1.67 40.54 14.52
C PRO A 16 -0.65 40.78 13.39
N ALA A 17 0.12 39.76 13.03
CA ALA A 17 0.99 39.82 11.86
C ALA A 17 0.16 40.14 10.60
N HIS A 18 0.59 41.13 9.81
CA HIS A 18 -0.13 41.51 8.60
C HIS A 18 0.11 40.48 7.47
N PRO A 19 -0.94 40.06 6.73
CA PRO A 19 -0.80 39.07 5.69
C PRO A 19 0.05 39.63 4.54
N ASP A 20 1.15 38.93 4.23
CA ASP A 20 2.04 39.24 3.11
C ASP A 20 1.30 38.97 1.79
N PRO A 21 1.28 39.92 0.82
CA PRO A 21 0.70 39.70 -0.51
C PRO A 21 1.15 38.38 -1.17
N ILE A 22 2.39 37.92 -0.92
CA ILE A 22 2.92 36.65 -1.44
C ILE A 22 2.09 35.44 -0.97
N LEU A 23 1.57 35.46 0.26
CA LEU A 23 0.73 34.37 0.78
C LEU A 23 -0.60 34.29 0.05
N ALA A 24 -1.23 35.46 -0.19
CA ALA A 24 -2.49 35.55 -0.92
C ALA A 24 -2.36 35.05 -2.37
N LEU A 25 -1.28 35.38 -3.07
CA LEU A 25 -1.01 34.87 -4.43
C LEU A 25 -0.95 33.32 -4.47
N ASN A 26 -0.50 32.70 -3.39
CA ASN A 26 -0.38 31.25 -3.27
C ASN A 26 -1.60 30.59 -2.59
N ARG A 27 -2.69 31.34 -2.34
CA ARG A 27 -3.89 30.86 -1.63
C ARG A 27 -3.55 30.25 -0.27
N MET A 28 -2.56 30.84 0.41
CA MET A 28 -2.16 30.46 1.76
C MET A 28 -2.77 31.48 2.72
N GLY A 29 -3.44 30.98 3.75
CA GLY A 29 -3.87 31.78 4.88
C GLY A 29 -2.79 31.86 5.94
N SER A 30 -2.82 32.91 6.76
CA SER A 30 -1.95 33.07 7.91
C SER A 30 -2.72 32.96 9.21
N PHE A 31 -2.06 32.46 10.24
CA PHE A 31 -2.54 32.54 11.61
C PHE A 31 -1.46 33.09 12.53
N ASP A 32 -1.92 33.65 13.64
CA ASP A 32 -1.09 34.21 14.68
C ASP A 32 -1.71 33.83 16.01
N TRP A 33 -0.97 33.15 16.88
CA TRP A 33 -1.46 32.67 18.17
C TRP A 33 -0.64 33.27 19.29
N ASP A 34 -1.26 34.13 20.07
CA ASP A 34 -0.70 34.67 21.30
C ASP A 34 -0.96 33.66 22.42
N LEU A 35 0.10 33.04 22.93
CA LEU A 35 0.00 31.97 23.92
C LEU A 35 -0.28 32.49 25.33
N ASP A 36 -0.07 33.77 25.59
CA ASP A 36 -0.28 34.37 26.91
C ASP A 36 -1.75 34.77 27.13
N SER A 37 -2.38 35.35 26.11
CA SER A 37 -3.81 35.71 26.10
C SER A 37 -4.71 34.57 25.60
N GLY A 38 -4.13 33.61 24.87
CA GLY A 38 -4.84 32.54 24.18
C GLY A 38 -5.59 32.99 22.93
N LEU A 39 -5.36 34.21 22.44
CA LEU A 39 -5.99 34.73 21.23
C LEU A 39 -5.32 34.12 19.99
N PHE A 40 -6.13 33.53 19.12
CA PHE A 40 -5.73 32.97 17.84
C PHE A 40 -6.37 33.81 16.74
N HIS A 41 -5.55 34.56 16.00
CA HIS A 41 -5.99 35.35 14.87
C HIS A 41 -5.78 34.56 13.58
N MET A 42 -6.73 34.65 12.66
CA MET A 42 -6.65 34.10 11.31
C MET A 42 -7.01 35.20 10.31
N ASP A 43 -6.30 35.24 9.19
CA ASP A 43 -6.68 36.12 8.09
C ASP A 43 -7.88 35.57 7.31
N ALA A 44 -8.38 36.34 6.33
CA ALA A 44 -9.53 35.93 5.52
C ALA A 44 -9.28 34.61 4.77
N GLN A 45 -8.06 34.40 4.26
CA GLN A 45 -7.70 33.19 3.53
C GLN A 45 -7.67 31.96 4.44
N ALA A 46 -7.19 32.08 5.69
CA ALA A 46 -7.23 30.99 6.66
C ALA A 46 -8.69 30.61 7.01
N HIS A 47 -9.60 31.58 7.16
CA HIS A 47 -11.02 31.28 7.33
C HIS A 47 -11.59 30.48 6.15
N GLU A 48 -11.22 30.82 4.90
CA GLU A 48 -11.61 30.06 3.70
C GLU A 48 -11.02 28.64 3.66
N VAL A 49 -9.78 28.47 4.15
CA VAL A 49 -9.12 27.16 4.25
C VAL A 49 -9.87 26.25 5.23
N PHE A 50 -10.29 26.79 6.38
CA PHE A 50 -11.07 26.05 7.37
C PHE A 50 -12.58 26.00 7.07
N ASP A 51 -13.05 26.70 6.03
CA ASP A 51 -14.47 26.87 5.69
C ASP A 51 -15.29 27.40 6.89
N LEU A 52 -14.75 28.42 7.55
CA LEU A 52 -15.35 29.12 8.69
C LEU A 52 -15.96 30.44 8.24
N ARG A 53 -17.13 30.76 8.78
CA ARG A 53 -17.69 32.11 8.69
C ARG A 53 -17.13 32.98 9.83
N PRO A 54 -17.08 34.32 9.65
CA PRO A 54 -16.64 35.21 10.72
C PRO A 54 -17.46 35.08 12.02
N ASP A 55 -18.74 34.72 11.94
CA ASP A 55 -19.62 34.51 13.09
C ASP A 55 -19.44 33.15 13.78
N GLU A 56 -18.75 32.20 13.14
CA GLU A 56 -18.44 30.87 13.68
C GLU A 56 -17.09 30.85 14.43
N TYR A 57 -16.36 31.97 14.42
CA TYR A 57 -14.99 32.04 14.94
C TYR A 57 -14.83 33.19 15.92
N ASP A 58 -14.49 32.86 17.16
CA ASP A 58 -14.36 33.81 18.28
C ASP A 58 -12.93 34.28 18.53
N GLY A 59 -11.98 33.93 17.66
CA GLY A 59 -10.56 34.22 17.86
C GLY A 59 -9.87 33.26 18.82
N ARG A 60 -10.41 32.06 19.05
CA ARG A 60 -9.80 31.03 19.89
C ARG A 60 -9.63 29.70 19.15
N PRO A 61 -8.59 28.91 19.47
CA PRO A 61 -8.35 27.65 18.78
C PRO A 61 -9.47 26.62 19.01
N GLU A 62 -10.17 26.67 20.15
CA GLU A 62 -11.27 25.76 20.49
C GLU A 62 -12.43 25.82 19.49
N SER A 63 -12.69 27.00 18.91
CA SER A 63 -13.73 27.18 17.87
C SER A 63 -13.45 26.40 16.59
N LEU A 64 -12.19 26.02 16.34
CA LEU A 64 -11.83 25.18 15.20
C LEU A 64 -12.38 23.75 15.32
N ALA A 65 -12.78 23.29 16.51
CA ALA A 65 -13.35 21.95 16.72
C ALA A 65 -14.64 21.68 15.92
N VAL A 66 -15.34 22.73 15.48
CA VAL A 66 -16.51 22.60 14.58
C VAL A 66 -16.12 22.02 13.22
N ARG A 67 -14.88 22.30 12.76
CA ARG A 67 -14.36 21.90 11.44
C ARG A 67 -13.27 20.84 11.55
N VAL A 68 -12.46 20.85 12.60
CA VAL A 68 -11.37 19.89 12.82
C VAL A 68 -11.91 18.66 13.56
N PRO A 69 -11.90 17.45 12.95
CA PRO A 69 -12.29 16.23 13.65
C PRO A 69 -11.50 16.02 14.94
N ALA A 70 -12.14 15.51 15.98
CA ALA A 70 -11.52 15.37 17.30
C ALA A 70 -10.16 14.65 17.25
N SER A 71 -10.03 13.55 16.50
CA SER A 71 -8.75 12.83 16.36
C SER A 71 -7.64 13.67 15.74
N GLU A 72 -7.97 14.57 14.80
CA GLU A 72 -7.00 15.48 14.18
C GLU A 72 -6.60 16.59 15.16
N GLY A 73 -7.57 17.12 15.92
CA GLY A 73 -7.33 18.10 16.99
C GLY A 73 -6.35 17.58 18.04
N HIS A 74 -6.62 16.42 18.64
CA HIS A 74 -5.73 15.81 19.64
C HIS A 74 -4.32 15.56 19.10
N ARG A 75 -4.20 15.14 17.83
CA ARG A 75 -2.90 14.92 17.19
C ARG A 75 -2.15 16.24 17.00
N LEU A 76 -2.83 17.30 16.57
CA LEU A 76 -2.25 18.63 16.43
C LEU A 76 -1.81 19.19 17.78
N ASP A 77 -2.66 19.11 18.80
CA ASP A 77 -2.35 19.56 20.16
C ASP A 77 -1.11 18.85 20.73
N THR A 78 -1.00 17.54 20.50
CA THR A 78 0.17 16.75 20.91
C THR A 78 1.44 17.23 20.20
N LEU A 79 1.39 17.41 18.88
CA LEU A 79 2.51 17.88 18.07
C LEU A 79 2.99 19.27 18.52
N VAL A 80 2.05 20.22 18.67
CA VAL A 80 2.38 21.59 19.07
C VAL A 80 2.90 21.63 20.50
N SER A 81 2.28 20.88 21.43
CA SER A 81 2.75 20.76 22.81
C SER A 81 4.16 20.19 22.90
N GLN A 82 4.49 19.21 22.06
CA GLN A 82 5.83 18.64 22.00
C GLN A 82 6.84 19.66 21.47
N ALA A 83 6.56 20.31 20.34
CA ALA A 83 7.42 21.32 19.74
C ALA A 83 7.70 22.51 20.69
N MET A 84 6.71 22.89 21.50
CA MET A 84 6.89 23.92 22.52
C MET A 84 7.88 23.47 23.63
N LYS A 85 7.84 22.20 24.02
CA LYS A 85 8.63 21.62 25.12
C LYS A 85 10.06 21.27 24.74
N ASP A 86 10.27 20.73 23.54
CA ASP A 86 11.58 20.20 23.11
C ASP A 86 12.52 21.27 22.53
N GLY A 87 12.06 22.53 22.49
CA GLY A 87 12.85 23.65 21.99
C GLY A 87 12.75 23.85 20.47
N SER A 88 11.94 23.05 19.77
CA SER A 88 11.71 23.22 18.33
C SER A 88 11.27 24.66 18.02
N GLU A 89 11.82 25.19 16.93
CA GLU A 89 11.45 26.51 16.40
C GLU A 89 10.24 26.42 15.46
N ASN A 90 9.99 25.26 14.86
CA ASN A 90 8.97 25.07 13.85
C ASN A 90 8.24 23.74 14.02
N TYR A 91 6.98 23.68 13.60
CA TYR A 91 6.26 22.43 13.36
C TYR A 91 5.51 22.50 12.03
N GLY A 92 5.14 21.34 11.50
CA GLY A 92 4.29 21.25 10.33
C GLY A 92 3.59 19.91 10.24
N THR A 93 2.34 19.93 9.80
CA THR A 93 1.57 18.70 9.61
C THR A 93 0.45 18.88 8.58
N TYR A 94 -0.01 17.76 8.05
CA TYR A 94 -1.25 17.68 7.30
C TYR A 94 -2.34 17.26 8.25
N LEU A 95 -3.50 17.93 8.24
CA LEU A 95 -4.67 17.55 9.00
C LEU A 95 -5.90 17.49 8.08
N ARG A 96 -6.89 16.71 8.48
CA ARG A 96 -8.19 16.69 7.81
C ARG A 96 -9.11 17.72 8.44
N VAL A 97 -9.77 18.52 7.60
CA VAL A 97 -10.77 19.50 8.00
C VAL A 97 -12.07 19.16 7.31
N ARG A 98 -13.17 19.16 8.05
CA ARG A 98 -14.52 18.91 7.53
C ARG A 98 -15.16 20.24 7.12
N ARG A 99 -15.49 20.35 5.84
CA ARG A 99 -16.21 21.48 5.25
C ARG A 99 -17.69 21.45 5.67
N ARG A 100 -18.40 22.55 5.43
CA ARG A 100 -19.85 22.72 5.69
C ARG A 100 -20.71 21.74 4.91
N ASP A 101 -20.28 21.36 3.72
CA ASP A 101 -20.94 20.34 2.88
C ASP A 101 -20.72 18.90 3.38
N GLY A 102 -19.93 18.71 4.45
CA GLY A 102 -19.60 17.41 5.04
C GLY A 102 -18.38 16.73 4.44
N THR A 103 -17.81 17.25 3.34
CA THR A 103 -16.60 16.69 2.72
C THR A 103 -15.35 16.95 3.56
N LEU A 104 -14.34 16.10 3.41
CA LEU A 104 -13.03 16.27 4.04
C LEU A 104 -12.06 16.95 3.07
N ARG A 105 -11.34 17.94 3.58
CA ARG A 105 -10.25 18.65 2.93
C ARG A 105 -8.95 18.30 3.65
N TRP A 106 -7.88 18.07 2.89
CA TRP A 106 -6.55 18.07 3.48
C TRP A 106 -6.06 19.50 3.62
N VAL A 107 -5.62 19.87 4.82
CA VAL A 107 -5.01 21.16 5.11
C VAL A 107 -3.59 20.92 5.59
N ARG A 108 -2.64 21.63 5.00
CA ARG A 108 -1.27 21.70 5.53
C ARG A 108 -1.18 22.92 6.42
N THR A 109 -0.71 22.72 7.64
CA THR A 109 -0.36 23.81 8.58
C THR A 109 1.12 23.78 8.89
N GLN A 110 1.73 24.96 9.00
CA GLN A 110 3.10 25.14 9.46
C GLN A 110 3.15 26.33 10.41
N GLY A 111 3.80 26.18 11.56
CA GLY A 111 3.91 27.23 12.56
C GLY A 111 5.34 27.41 13.03
N TYR A 112 5.75 28.66 13.19
CA TYR A 112 7.00 29.10 13.81
C TYR A 112 6.72 29.58 15.24
N ILE A 113 7.48 29.08 16.20
CA ILE A 113 7.32 29.33 17.63
C ILE A 113 8.29 30.44 18.04
N ARG A 114 7.75 31.64 18.32
CA ARG A 114 8.50 32.76 18.90
C ARG A 114 8.61 32.60 20.40
N ARG A 115 9.85 32.61 20.88
CA ARG A 115 10.21 32.52 22.30
C ARG A 115 10.72 33.87 22.79
N ASP A 116 10.56 34.13 24.09
CA ASP A 116 11.16 35.29 24.74
C ASP A 116 12.65 35.06 25.08
N GLU A 117 13.30 36.06 25.67
CA GLU A 117 14.71 36.01 26.07
C GLU A 117 15.03 34.88 27.07
N THR A 118 14.02 34.33 27.75
CA THR A 118 14.15 33.22 28.70
C THR A 118 13.95 31.85 28.04
N GLY A 119 13.64 31.82 26.74
CA GLY A 119 13.36 30.60 25.97
C GLY A 119 11.92 30.11 26.09
N ARG A 120 11.04 30.85 26.77
CA ARG A 120 9.62 30.50 26.93
C ARG A 120 8.84 30.82 25.65
N PRO A 121 8.06 29.89 25.09
CA PRO A 121 7.13 30.17 23.99
C PRO A 121 6.13 31.26 24.37
N ARG A 122 5.98 32.29 23.54
CA ARG A 122 4.96 33.34 23.72
C ARG A 122 4.01 33.47 22.55
N ARG A 123 4.44 33.13 21.33
CA ARG A 123 3.63 33.35 20.13
C ARG A 123 3.91 32.30 19.07
N ILE A 124 2.91 31.90 18.32
CA ILE A 124 3.06 31.00 17.17
C ILE A 124 2.51 31.71 15.94
N ILE A 125 3.35 31.93 14.94
CA ILE A 125 2.96 32.56 13.67
C ILE A 125 3.09 31.49 12.59
N GLY A 126 2.09 31.35 11.73
CA GLY A 126 2.12 30.28 10.76
C GLY A 126 1.21 30.49 9.57
N ILE A 127 1.22 29.48 8.71
CA ILE A 127 0.44 29.43 7.49
C ILE A 127 -0.39 28.16 7.41
N VAL A 128 -1.53 28.27 6.74
CA VAL A 128 -2.41 27.16 6.40
C VAL A 128 -2.76 27.20 4.92
N ARG A 129 -2.82 26.04 4.27
CA ARG A 129 -3.25 25.95 2.87
C ARG A 129 -4.00 24.66 2.59
N ASP A 130 -4.85 24.68 1.58
CA ASP A 130 -5.42 23.46 1.02
C ASP A 130 -4.31 22.60 0.38
N ALA A 131 -4.27 21.32 0.74
CA ALA A 131 -3.33 20.34 0.23
C ALA A 131 -4.05 19.15 -0.45
N THR A 132 -5.36 19.26 -0.67
CA THR A 132 -6.19 18.18 -1.21
C THR A 132 -5.75 17.77 -2.61
N GLN A 133 -5.52 18.76 -3.49
CA GLN A 133 -5.07 18.48 -4.87
C GLN A 133 -3.67 17.86 -4.89
N GLU A 134 -2.73 18.43 -4.14
CA GLU A 134 -1.34 17.93 -4.06
C GLU A 134 -1.29 16.47 -3.59
N LEU A 135 -2.02 16.15 -2.51
CA LEU A 135 -2.05 14.78 -1.99
C LEU A 135 -2.81 13.83 -2.91
N GLY A 136 -3.88 14.30 -3.57
CA GLY A 136 -4.58 13.52 -4.61
C GLY A 136 -3.67 13.16 -5.78
N ASP A 137 -2.89 14.13 -6.27
CA ASP A 137 -1.93 13.92 -7.35
C ASP A 137 -0.80 12.95 -6.95
N ILE A 138 -0.31 13.05 -5.71
CA ILE A 138 0.71 12.12 -5.18
C ILE A 138 0.14 10.71 -5.12
N GLU A 139 -1.09 10.54 -4.63
CA GLU A 139 -1.72 9.23 -4.51
C GLU A 139 -1.98 8.62 -5.88
N ALA A 140 -2.54 9.39 -6.82
CA ALA A 140 -2.78 8.93 -8.19
C ALA A 140 -1.48 8.49 -8.89
N ARG A 141 -0.37 9.22 -8.68
CA ARG A 141 0.94 8.84 -9.22
C ARG A 141 1.47 7.55 -8.59
N ARG A 142 1.26 7.34 -7.30
CA ARG A 142 1.65 6.11 -6.60
C ARG A 142 0.88 4.91 -7.11
N GLU A 143 -0.43 5.05 -7.27
CA GLU A 143 -1.29 4.01 -7.83
C GLU A 143 -0.86 3.66 -9.26
N GLN A 144 -0.64 4.66 -10.11
CA GLN A 144 -0.17 4.45 -11.47
C GLN A 144 1.19 3.74 -11.50
N ALA A 145 2.14 4.13 -10.65
CA ALA A 145 3.45 3.50 -10.57
C ALA A 145 3.36 2.03 -10.11
N ALA A 146 2.47 1.73 -9.17
CA ALA A 146 2.23 0.35 -8.72
C ALA A 146 1.64 -0.52 -9.83
N LEU A 147 0.68 0.00 -10.60
CA LEU A 147 0.11 -0.68 -11.76
C LEU A 147 1.15 -0.93 -12.86
N ASP A 148 1.98 0.07 -13.16
CA ASP A 148 3.04 -0.06 -14.16
C ASP A 148 4.09 -1.09 -13.76
N GLU A 149 4.47 -1.13 -12.48
CA GLU A 149 5.39 -2.13 -11.94
C GLU A 149 4.80 -3.54 -12.00
N ALA A 150 3.54 -3.73 -11.58
CA ALA A 150 2.85 -5.01 -11.70
C ALA A 150 2.80 -5.49 -13.16
N ARG A 151 2.55 -4.58 -14.11
CA ARG A 151 2.54 -4.90 -15.55
C ARG A 151 3.92 -5.29 -16.08
N ARG A 152 4.98 -4.62 -15.62
CA ARG A 152 6.37 -4.97 -15.97
C ARG A 152 6.74 -6.34 -15.42
N GLN A 153 6.39 -6.63 -14.17
CA GLN A 153 6.62 -7.95 -13.57
C GLN A 153 5.94 -9.05 -14.38
N GLN A 154 4.67 -8.87 -14.74
CA GLN A 154 3.94 -9.82 -15.58
C GLN A 154 4.61 -10.00 -16.96
N THR A 155 5.02 -8.91 -17.60
CA THR A 155 5.69 -8.97 -18.91
C THR A 155 7.04 -9.68 -18.82
N ASN A 156 7.82 -9.42 -17.78
CA ASN A 156 9.12 -10.06 -17.56
C ASN A 156 8.98 -11.56 -17.36
N VAL A 157 7.99 -12.01 -16.57
CA VAL A 157 7.70 -13.44 -16.40
C VAL A 157 7.44 -14.10 -17.75
N VAL A 158 6.55 -13.53 -18.56
CA VAL A 158 6.24 -14.07 -19.90
C VAL A 158 7.48 -14.11 -20.80
N GLN A 159 8.26 -13.03 -20.86
CA GLN A 159 9.44 -12.95 -21.73
C GLN A 159 10.54 -13.91 -21.30
N LEU A 160 10.83 -14.02 -20.00
CA LEU A 160 11.87 -14.90 -19.48
C LEU A 160 11.48 -16.36 -19.70
N THR A 161 10.25 -16.75 -19.38
CA THR A 161 9.75 -18.10 -19.65
C THR A 161 9.80 -18.42 -21.15
N THR A 162 9.39 -17.49 -22.01
CA THR A 162 9.46 -17.69 -23.47
C THR A 162 10.91 -17.84 -23.95
N ALA A 163 11.83 -17.01 -23.48
CA ALA A 163 13.23 -17.05 -23.89
C ALA A 163 13.93 -18.34 -23.41
N ALA A 164 13.67 -18.77 -22.18
CA ALA A 164 14.19 -20.01 -21.62
C ALA A 164 13.72 -21.23 -22.43
N LEU A 165 12.43 -21.26 -22.79
CA LEU A 165 11.85 -22.33 -23.60
C LEU A 165 12.29 -22.27 -25.09
N ALA A 166 12.51 -21.08 -25.65
CA ALA A 166 12.91 -20.93 -27.06
C ALA A 166 14.31 -21.46 -27.36
N HIS A 167 15.21 -21.48 -26.36
CA HIS A 167 16.56 -22.01 -26.51
C HIS A 167 16.69 -23.48 -26.11
N ALA A 168 15.65 -24.06 -25.51
CA ALA A 168 15.63 -25.46 -25.16
C ALA A 168 15.60 -26.33 -26.44
N ARG A 169 16.57 -27.24 -26.57
CA ARG A 169 16.71 -28.12 -27.74
C ARG A 169 16.29 -29.55 -27.45
N THR A 170 16.24 -29.90 -26.17
CA THR A 170 15.85 -31.20 -25.65
C THR A 170 14.81 -31.04 -24.57
N VAL A 171 14.14 -32.13 -24.21
CA VAL A 171 13.21 -32.13 -23.07
C VAL A 171 13.98 -31.84 -21.77
N ASP A 172 15.22 -32.31 -21.65
CA ASP A 172 16.08 -32.02 -20.50
C ASP A 172 16.39 -30.51 -20.36
N ASP A 173 16.62 -29.79 -21.47
CA ASP A 173 16.82 -28.33 -21.42
C ASP A 173 15.57 -27.58 -20.92
N VAL A 174 14.37 -28.06 -21.31
CA VAL A 174 13.09 -27.51 -20.82
C VAL A 174 12.94 -27.79 -19.33
N ILE A 175 13.30 -29.00 -18.90
CA ILE A 175 13.26 -29.43 -17.51
C ILE A 175 14.18 -28.57 -16.66
N ASP A 176 15.42 -28.37 -17.08
CA ASP A 176 16.42 -27.60 -16.34
C ASP A 176 16.03 -26.11 -16.25
N ALA A 177 15.50 -25.54 -17.33
CA ALA A 177 14.99 -24.17 -17.34
C ALA A 177 13.83 -23.93 -16.37
N LEU A 178 12.98 -24.94 -16.16
CA LEU A 178 11.84 -24.87 -15.22
C LEU A 178 12.24 -25.21 -13.78
N LYS A 179 13.26 -26.05 -13.60
CA LYS A 179 13.83 -26.40 -12.28
C LYS A 179 14.67 -25.30 -11.66
N ASP A 180 15.23 -24.40 -12.46
CA ASP A 180 16.02 -23.27 -11.93
C ASP A 180 15.19 -22.49 -10.90
N THR A 181 15.80 -22.20 -9.75
CA THR A 181 15.18 -21.50 -8.61
C THR A 181 14.58 -20.16 -9.04
N GLN A 182 15.19 -19.52 -10.05
CA GLN A 182 14.63 -18.32 -10.66
C GLN A 182 13.31 -18.63 -11.41
N GLY A 183 13.25 -19.71 -12.19
CA GLY A 183 12.04 -20.16 -12.90
C GLY A 183 10.85 -20.43 -11.97
N LEU A 184 11.05 -21.15 -10.88
CA LEU A 184 10.03 -21.40 -9.86
C LEU A 184 9.54 -20.10 -9.19
N THR A 185 10.49 -19.24 -8.78
CA THR A 185 10.17 -17.94 -8.17
C THR A 185 9.40 -17.03 -9.13
N HIS A 186 9.78 -17.02 -10.42
CA HIS A 186 9.10 -16.22 -11.45
C HIS A 186 7.67 -16.69 -11.73
N LEU A 187 7.40 -18.00 -11.64
CA LEU A 187 6.06 -18.55 -11.79
C LEU A 187 5.22 -18.42 -10.51
N GLY A 188 5.82 -17.97 -9.40
CA GLY A 188 5.19 -17.91 -8.09
C GLY A 188 4.88 -19.29 -7.51
N ALA A 189 5.40 -20.36 -8.11
CA ALA A 189 5.12 -21.74 -7.72
C ALA A 189 6.17 -22.20 -6.70
N THR A 190 5.70 -22.87 -5.65
CA THR A 190 6.54 -23.53 -4.64
C THR A 190 7.15 -24.81 -5.18
N SER A 191 6.47 -25.47 -6.13
CA SER A 191 7.01 -26.66 -6.80
C SER A 191 6.53 -26.79 -8.24
N VAL A 192 7.38 -27.37 -9.09
CA VAL A 192 7.06 -27.76 -10.47
C VAL A 192 7.25 -29.26 -10.61
N VAL A 193 6.35 -29.91 -11.34
CA VAL A 193 6.45 -31.32 -11.72
C VAL A 193 6.17 -31.48 -13.20
N MET A 194 6.94 -32.30 -13.90
CA MET A 194 6.70 -32.60 -15.31
C MET A 194 6.68 -34.10 -15.54
N GLY A 195 5.70 -34.55 -16.31
CA GLY A 195 5.64 -35.91 -16.81
C GLY A 195 5.53 -35.97 -18.32
N LEU A 196 6.13 -37.00 -18.93
CA LEU A 196 6.01 -37.30 -20.35
C LEU A 196 5.16 -38.54 -20.57
N VAL A 197 4.40 -38.56 -21.66
CA VAL A 197 3.57 -39.70 -22.04
C VAL A 197 4.42 -40.73 -22.77
N GLU A 198 4.48 -41.95 -22.24
CA GLU A 198 5.05 -43.13 -22.88
C GLU A 198 4.01 -44.25 -22.95
N GLY A 199 3.43 -44.45 -24.13
CA GLY A 199 2.31 -45.36 -24.30
C GLY A 199 1.09 -44.90 -23.51
N ASP A 200 0.64 -45.72 -22.56
CA ASP A 200 -0.53 -45.44 -21.70
C ASP A 200 -0.14 -44.94 -20.29
N ARG A 201 1.11 -44.47 -20.15
CA ARG A 201 1.67 -44.04 -18.87
C ARG A 201 2.25 -42.64 -18.99
N ILE A 202 2.25 -41.94 -17.86
CA ILE A 202 2.94 -40.67 -17.66
C ILE A 202 4.14 -40.96 -16.74
N LEU A 203 5.34 -40.73 -17.25
CA LEU A 203 6.59 -40.85 -16.50
C LEU A 203 6.99 -39.48 -15.98
N LEU A 204 7.14 -39.34 -14.67
CA LEU A 204 7.63 -38.11 -14.07
C LEU A 204 9.13 -37.96 -14.41
N VAL A 205 9.47 -36.91 -15.16
CA VAL A 205 10.84 -36.64 -15.64
C VAL A 205 11.49 -35.45 -14.92
N ALA A 206 10.68 -34.59 -14.28
CA ALA A 206 11.17 -33.45 -13.53
C ALA A 206 10.34 -33.18 -12.27
N GLU A 207 11.04 -32.75 -11.24
CA GLU A 207 10.47 -32.13 -10.05
C GLU A 207 11.42 -31.04 -9.55
N GLY A 208 10.88 -29.99 -8.94
CA GLY A 208 11.66 -28.96 -8.26
C GLY A 208 10.81 -28.32 -7.16
N PRO A 209 11.41 -27.93 -6.01
CA PRO A 209 12.81 -28.14 -5.61
C PRO A 209 13.12 -29.61 -5.27
N ASP A 210 14.42 -29.98 -5.28
CA ASP A 210 14.87 -31.35 -4.98
C ASP A 210 14.29 -31.88 -3.65
N GLY A 211 13.67 -33.06 -3.69
CA GLY A 211 13.04 -33.69 -2.53
C GLY A 211 11.55 -33.37 -2.34
N SER A 212 10.92 -32.61 -3.23
CA SER A 212 9.46 -32.42 -3.26
C SER A 212 8.69 -33.63 -3.83
N PHE A 213 9.32 -34.81 -3.89
CA PHE A 213 8.79 -36.01 -4.51
C PHE A 213 7.60 -36.59 -3.75
N VAL A 214 6.53 -36.85 -4.49
CA VAL A 214 5.40 -37.63 -4.01
C VAL A 214 5.63 -39.12 -4.28
N HIS A 215 5.77 -39.91 -3.22
CA HIS A 215 5.92 -41.36 -3.35
C HIS A 215 4.73 -42.01 -4.05
N GLY A 216 5.00 -42.82 -5.09
CA GLY A 216 3.98 -43.54 -5.86
C GLY A 216 3.53 -42.86 -7.16
N THR A 217 3.93 -41.61 -7.41
CA THR A 217 3.54 -40.87 -8.62
C THR A 217 4.66 -40.75 -9.66
N ARG A 218 5.74 -41.53 -9.54
CA ARG A 218 6.83 -41.55 -10.53
C ARG A 218 6.35 -42.07 -11.89
N VAL A 219 5.37 -42.97 -11.87
CA VAL A 219 4.73 -43.54 -13.06
C VAL A 219 3.24 -43.63 -12.77
N THR A 220 2.41 -42.92 -13.52
CA THR A 220 0.95 -42.96 -13.41
C THR A 220 0.31 -43.36 -14.72
N GLY A 221 -0.88 -43.92 -14.68
CA GLY A 221 -1.67 -44.19 -15.89
C GLY A 221 -2.31 -42.92 -16.46
N VAL A 222 -2.45 -42.83 -17.78
CA VAL A 222 -3.20 -41.72 -18.42
C VAL A 222 -4.68 -41.75 -18.03
N ASP A 223 -5.22 -42.93 -17.74
CA ASP A 223 -6.62 -43.12 -17.31
C ASP A 223 -6.85 -42.96 -15.81
N GLU A 224 -5.80 -42.79 -15.00
CA GLU A 224 -5.93 -42.62 -13.56
C GLU A 224 -6.58 -41.28 -13.20
N ALA A 225 -7.18 -41.23 -12.01
CA ALA A 225 -7.82 -40.05 -11.44
C ALA A 225 -6.80 -39.11 -10.76
N TYR A 226 -5.73 -38.79 -11.47
CA TYR A 226 -4.76 -37.77 -11.08
C TYR A 226 -4.96 -36.51 -11.90
N PRO A 227 -4.69 -35.32 -11.34
CA PRO A 227 -4.91 -34.06 -12.03
C PRO A 227 -4.09 -33.93 -13.33
N MET A 228 -2.84 -34.43 -13.32
CA MET A 228 -2.00 -34.46 -14.52
C MET A 228 -2.55 -35.44 -15.57
N SER A 229 -2.98 -36.63 -15.16
CA SER A 229 -3.61 -37.61 -16.05
C SER A 229 -4.89 -37.06 -16.67
N GLU A 230 -5.71 -36.35 -15.90
CA GLU A 230 -6.92 -35.68 -16.41
C GLU A 230 -6.58 -34.55 -17.38
N ALA A 231 -5.58 -33.72 -17.09
CA ALA A 231 -5.13 -32.66 -18.00
C ALA A 231 -4.65 -33.22 -19.34
N VAL A 232 -3.83 -34.28 -19.29
CA VAL A 232 -3.31 -35.01 -20.46
C VAL A 232 -4.44 -35.64 -21.28
N ARG A 233 -5.35 -36.37 -20.62
CA ARG A 233 -6.47 -37.08 -21.27
C ARG A 233 -7.48 -36.13 -21.89
N THR A 234 -7.73 -34.97 -21.27
CA THR A 234 -8.72 -33.98 -21.73
C THR A 234 -8.13 -32.88 -22.61
N LEU A 235 -6.80 -32.85 -22.79
CA LEU A 235 -6.08 -31.77 -23.47
C LEU A 235 -6.45 -30.37 -22.97
N SER A 236 -6.83 -30.27 -21.70
CA SER A 236 -7.37 -29.06 -21.11
C SER A 236 -6.75 -28.81 -19.73
N PRO A 237 -6.35 -27.57 -19.43
CA PRO A 237 -5.83 -27.20 -18.11
C PRO A 237 -6.75 -27.60 -16.96
N ARG A 238 -6.15 -27.97 -15.83
CA ARG A 238 -6.83 -28.18 -14.55
C ARG A 238 -6.30 -27.18 -13.53
N PHE A 239 -7.15 -26.25 -13.14
CA PHE A 239 -6.90 -25.34 -12.03
C PHE A 239 -7.61 -25.86 -10.78
N ILE A 240 -6.92 -25.78 -9.65
CA ILE A 240 -7.39 -26.16 -8.34
C ILE A 240 -7.10 -24.97 -7.44
N GLU A 241 -8.14 -24.29 -6.98
CA GLU A 241 -8.01 -22.96 -6.37
C GLU A 241 -7.92 -23.01 -4.84
N SER A 242 -8.10 -24.20 -4.25
CA SER A 242 -8.02 -24.36 -2.79
C SER A 242 -7.60 -25.77 -2.35
N PRO A 243 -7.07 -25.91 -1.12
CA PRO A 243 -6.79 -27.22 -0.51
C PRO A 243 -8.02 -28.12 -0.43
N GLN A 244 -9.18 -27.55 -0.14
CA GLN A 244 -10.44 -28.28 -0.02
C GLN A 244 -10.86 -28.87 -1.37
N GLU A 245 -10.81 -28.07 -2.44
CA GLU A 245 -11.09 -28.56 -3.79
C GLU A 245 -10.11 -29.68 -4.19
N PHE A 246 -8.82 -29.53 -3.85
CA PHE A 246 -7.82 -30.55 -4.12
C PHE A 246 -8.18 -31.87 -3.43
N ALA A 247 -8.48 -31.82 -2.13
CA ALA A 247 -8.83 -32.98 -1.32
C ALA A 247 -10.10 -33.70 -1.82
N GLU A 248 -11.11 -32.94 -2.26
CA GLU A 248 -12.37 -33.47 -2.76
C GLU A 248 -12.21 -34.15 -4.14
N ARG A 249 -11.50 -33.50 -5.07
CA ARG A 249 -11.37 -33.98 -6.45
C ARG A 249 -10.32 -35.07 -6.61
N TYR A 250 -9.23 -35.01 -5.84
CA TYR A 250 -8.10 -35.92 -5.94
C TYR A 250 -7.72 -36.52 -4.57
N PRO A 251 -8.65 -37.25 -3.92
CA PRO A 251 -8.47 -37.76 -2.56
C PRO A 251 -7.34 -38.78 -2.42
N ILE A 252 -6.93 -39.43 -3.52
CA ILE A 252 -5.80 -40.36 -3.55
C ILE A 252 -4.46 -39.61 -3.47
N LEU A 253 -4.36 -38.46 -4.15
CA LEU A 253 -3.12 -37.69 -4.22
C LEU A 253 -2.94 -36.78 -3.00
N TRP A 254 -4.03 -36.18 -2.52
CA TRP A 254 -4.01 -35.16 -1.48
C TRP A 254 -3.22 -35.54 -0.19
N PRO A 255 -3.35 -36.76 0.37
CA PRO A 255 -2.60 -37.16 1.56
C PRO A 255 -1.07 -37.07 1.40
N HIS A 256 -0.58 -37.20 0.17
CA HIS A 256 0.85 -37.13 -0.12
C HIS A 256 1.37 -35.70 -0.36
N LEU A 257 0.47 -34.75 -0.65
CA LEU A 257 0.80 -33.34 -0.85
C LEU A 257 0.75 -32.51 0.44
N ALA A 258 0.15 -33.05 1.51
CA ALA A 258 -0.04 -32.36 2.78
C ALA A 258 1.27 -31.80 3.39
N GLY A 259 2.42 -32.46 3.16
CA GLY A 259 3.73 -31.99 3.63
C GLY A 259 4.30 -30.78 2.86
N LEU A 260 3.77 -30.49 1.66
CA LEU A 260 4.23 -29.41 0.79
C LEU A 260 3.47 -28.09 1.00
N HIS A 261 2.48 -28.07 1.91
CA HIS A 261 1.66 -26.89 2.21
C HIS A 261 0.99 -26.25 0.98
N VAL A 262 0.61 -27.07 -0.01
CA VAL A 262 -0.02 -26.60 -1.25
C VAL A 262 -1.33 -25.88 -0.96
N THR A 263 -1.44 -24.65 -1.44
CA THR A 263 -2.61 -23.78 -1.34
C THR A 263 -3.45 -23.80 -2.62
N ALA A 264 -2.80 -23.92 -3.78
CA ALA A 264 -3.44 -24.04 -5.08
C ALA A 264 -2.55 -24.82 -6.05
N ALA A 265 -3.10 -25.27 -7.17
CA ALA A 265 -2.32 -25.95 -8.21
C ALA A 265 -2.88 -25.72 -9.61
N ALA A 266 -1.98 -25.76 -10.59
CA ALA A 266 -2.31 -25.73 -12.01
C ALA A 266 -1.61 -26.89 -12.74
N TYR A 267 -2.39 -27.71 -13.44
CA TYR A 267 -1.88 -28.78 -14.30
C TYR A 267 -2.20 -28.47 -15.76
N LEU A 268 -1.18 -28.41 -16.60
CA LEU A 268 -1.23 -27.99 -18.00
C LEU A 268 -0.82 -29.17 -18.90
N PRO A 269 -1.59 -29.51 -19.95
CA PRO A 269 -1.16 -30.50 -20.93
C PRO A 269 -0.03 -29.94 -21.79
N LEU A 270 0.99 -30.76 -22.04
CA LEU A 270 2.01 -30.49 -23.05
C LEU A 270 1.56 -31.14 -24.35
N ILE A 271 1.34 -30.34 -25.39
CA ILE A 271 0.72 -30.78 -26.65
C ILE A 271 1.66 -30.48 -27.80
N ALA A 272 1.96 -31.51 -28.61
CA ALA A 272 2.67 -31.35 -29.88
C ALA A 272 1.85 -31.99 -30.99
N GLN A 273 1.63 -31.28 -32.09
CA GLN A 273 0.86 -31.78 -33.24
C GLN A 273 -0.53 -32.33 -32.86
N ALA A 274 -1.22 -31.64 -31.94
CA ALA A 274 -2.52 -32.04 -31.38
C ALA A 274 -2.54 -33.39 -30.63
N GLN A 275 -1.37 -33.93 -30.27
CA GLN A 275 -1.23 -35.11 -29.42
C GLN A 275 -0.64 -34.70 -28.05
N PRO A 276 -1.10 -35.31 -26.95
CA PRO A 276 -0.48 -35.09 -25.66
C PRO A 276 0.88 -35.77 -25.63
N ILE A 277 1.92 -35.00 -25.34
CA ILE A 277 3.29 -35.50 -25.14
C ILE A 277 3.65 -35.58 -23.65
N GLY A 278 2.83 -34.99 -22.78
CA GLY A 278 3.13 -34.88 -21.35
C GLY A 278 2.20 -33.93 -20.62
N GLY A 279 2.53 -33.64 -19.37
CA GLY A 279 1.87 -32.65 -18.54
C GLY A 279 2.85 -31.92 -17.62
N LEU A 280 2.53 -30.68 -17.30
CA LEU A 280 3.24 -29.82 -16.35
C LEU A 280 2.32 -29.52 -15.17
N GLY A 281 2.77 -29.71 -13.95
CA GLY A 281 2.08 -29.30 -12.73
C GLY A 281 2.86 -28.19 -12.02
N LEU A 282 2.16 -27.15 -11.61
CA LEU A 282 2.65 -26.06 -10.77
C LEU A 282 1.87 -26.10 -9.46
N LEU A 283 2.59 -26.17 -8.34
CA LEU A 283 2.03 -26.18 -6.99
C LEU A 283 2.41 -24.88 -6.29
N TYR A 284 1.42 -24.20 -5.70
CA TYR A 284 1.56 -22.90 -5.05
C TYR A 284 1.52 -23.03 -3.54
#